data_AF-A0A7R9CLI0-F1
#
_entry.id   AF-A0A7R9CLI0-F1
#
_cell.length_a   1.000
_cell.length_b   1.000
_cell.length_c   1.000
_cell.angle_alpha   90.00
_cell.angle_beta   90.00
_cell.angle_gamma   90.00
#
_symmetry.space_group_name_H-M   'P 1'
#
loop_
_entity.id
_entity.type
_entity.pdbx_description
1 polymer ?
#
loop_
_entity_poly.entity_id
_entity_poly.type
_entity_poly.pdbx_seq_one_letter_code
_entity_poly.pdbx_strand_id
1 'polypeptide(L)'
;MVRVHHTPCCSSRPVRFGLALPSCTMENKENTRPYIIREDTDSDSGRLAAKIARKDSLALKLALRPNRQELIARNIIHEESENDRSESKEAIGARLIRRLSMRPTQEELEERNILKKQSAAEEKKLKEEKKRMLLRKLSFRPTVEELKEKKIIRFNDYIEVTQAHEYDRRADKPWTRLTPKDKAAIRKELNEFKSSEMEVHEDSRHLTR
;
A
#
# COMPACT_ATOMS: atom_id res chain seq x y z
N MET A 1 -24.21 -15.35 -47.85
CA MET A 1 -24.76 -15.37 -46.47
C MET A 1 -23.93 -14.42 -45.60
N VAL A 2 -24.31 -13.15 -45.54
CA VAL A 2 -23.63 -12.14 -44.72
C VAL A 2 -24.61 -11.76 -43.62
N ARG A 3 -24.37 -12.25 -42.39
CA ARG A 3 -25.17 -11.91 -41.20
C ARG A 3 -24.82 -10.49 -40.78
N VAL A 4 -25.72 -9.56 -41.10
CA VAL A 4 -25.69 -8.19 -40.57
C VAL A 4 -26.23 -8.27 -39.14
N HIS A 5 -25.35 -8.26 -38.15
CA HIS A 5 -25.74 -8.10 -36.75
C HIS A 5 -26.16 -6.64 -36.52
N HIS A 6 -27.46 -6.40 -36.48
CA HIS A 6 -28.04 -5.16 -35.96
C HIS A 6 -27.81 -5.10 -34.45
N THR A 7 -27.02 -4.12 -34.01
CA THR A 7 -27.00 -3.68 -32.62
C THR A 7 -28.27 -2.86 -32.35
N PRO A 8 -28.99 -3.07 -31.23
CA PRO A 8 -30.10 -2.21 -30.89
C PRO A 8 -29.52 -0.87 -30.41
N CYS A 9 -29.74 0.17 -31.20
CA CYS A 9 -29.53 1.56 -30.84
C CYS A 9 -30.37 1.88 -29.60
N CYS A 10 -29.71 2.00 -28.43
CA CYS A 10 -30.33 2.55 -27.24
C CYS A 10 -30.70 4.01 -27.50
N SER A 11 -31.95 4.23 -27.86
CA SER A 11 -32.57 5.54 -27.98
C SER A 11 -32.69 6.15 -26.58
N SER A 12 -31.63 6.84 -26.15
CA SER A 12 -31.67 7.74 -25.00
C SER A 12 -32.54 8.94 -25.37
N ARG A 13 -33.85 8.80 -25.19
CA ARG A 13 -34.76 9.94 -25.18
C ARG A 13 -34.26 10.88 -24.06
N PRO A 14 -34.05 12.18 -24.33
CA PRO A 14 -33.77 13.10 -23.25
C PRO A 14 -35.01 13.14 -22.36
N VAL A 15 -34.90 12.58 -21.16
CA VAL A 15 -35.89 12.82 -20.10
C VAL A 15 -35.79 14.31 -19.80
N ARG A 16 -36.71 15.09 -20.36
CA ARG A 16 -36.97 16.46 -19.90
C ARG A 16 -37.35 16.32 -18.42
N PHE A 17 -36.37 16.49 -17.53
CA PHE A 17 -36.64 16.90 -16.17
C PHE A 17 -37.17 18.32 -16.25
N GLY A 18 -38.47 18.44 -16.53
CA GLY A 18 -39.24 19.63 -16.26
C GLY A 18 -39.33 19.76 -14.75
N LEU A 19 -38.23 20.17 -14.11
CA LEU A 19 -38.31 20.82 -12.82
C LEU A 19 -38.91 22.19 -13.11
N ALA A 20 -40.24 22.23 -13.16
CA ALA A 20 -40.96 23.45 -12.84
C ALA A 20 -40.40 23.89 -11.48
N LEU A 21 -39.64 24.99 -11.47
CA LEU A 21 -39.33 25.73 -10.27
C LEU A 21 -40.68 25.92 -9.55
N PRO A 22 -40.94 25.29 -8.40
CA PRO A 22 -41.97 25.82 -7.56
C PRO A 22 -41.44 27.19 -7.18
N SER A 23 -42.23 28.23 -7.42
CA SER A 23 -42.09 29.51 -6.74
C SER A 23 -42.13 29.21 -5.24
N CYS A 24 -40.98 28.83 -4.68
CA CYS A 24 -40.77 28.62 -3.26
C CYS A 24 -40.50 29.99 -2.66
N THR A 25 -41.51 30.84 -2.67
CA THR A 25 -41.87 31.51 -1.42
C THR A 25 -42.42 30.40 -0.50
N MET A 26 -41.53 29.53 -0.03
CA MET A 26 -41.80 28.72 1.15
C MET A 26 -41.74 29.72 2.29
N GLU A 27 -42.80 30.52 2.41
CA GLU A 27 -43.10 31.21 3.65
C GLU A 27 -42.99 30.15 4.74
N ASN A 28 -42.10 30.42 5.68
CA ASN A 28 -41.75 29.53 6.76
C ASN A 28 -42.98 29.41 7.67
N LYS A 29 -43.95 28.57 7.27
CA LYS A 29 -45.27 28.41 7.91
C LYS A 29 -45.18 27.80 9.31
N GLU A 30 -44.00 27.31 9.71
CA GLU A 30 -43.76 26.85 11.07
C GLU A 30 -43.71 28.00 12.10
N ASN A 31 -43.63 29.26 11.65
CA ASN A 31 -43.70 30.43 12.54
C ASN A 31 -45.07 31.12 12.55
N THR A 32 -46.07 30.62 11.82
CA THR A 32 -47.45 31.09 11.95
C THR A 32 -48.08 30.45 13.18
N ARG A 33 -47.70 30.97 14.35
CA ARG A 33 -48.39 30.66 15.60
C ARG A 33 -49.87 31.05 15.41
N PRO A 34 -50.85 30.16 15.65
CA PRO A 34 -52.24 30.56 15.59
C PRO A 34 -52.41 31.69 16.60
N TYR A 35 -52.90 32.84 16.15
CA TYR A 35 -53.25 33.94 17.02
C TYR A 35 -54.49 33.51 17.79
N ILE A 36 -54.28 32.79 18.90
CA ILE A 36 -55.33 32.60 19.90
C ILE A 36 -55.53 33.97 20.52
N ILE A 37 -56.58 34.67 20.09
CA ILE A 37 -57.15 35.80 20.80
C ILE A 37 -57.65 35.25 22.13
N ARG A 38 -56.78 35.25 23.16
CA ARG A 38 -57.24 35.11 24.54
C ARG A 38 -57.85 36.45 24.92
N GLU A 39 -59.18 36.51 24.85
CA GLU A 39 -59.97 37.49 25.58
C GLU A 39 -59.73 37.25 27.08
N ASP A 40 -58.71 37.92 27.63
CA ASP A 40 -58.50 38.23 29.07
C ASP A 40 -57.08 38.81 29.29
N THR A 41 -56.64 39.78 28.47
CA THR A 41 -55.34 40.47 28.65
C THR A 41 -55.42 41.99 28.66
N ASP A 42 -56.59 42.55 28.98
CA ASP A 42 -56.76 44.00 29.20
C ASP A 42 -56.40 44.45 30.63
N SER A 43 -55.85 43.55 31.46
CA SER A 43 -55.18 43.94 32.70
C SER A 43 -53.70 44.19 32.46
N ASP A 44 -53.18 45.33 32.94
CA ASP A 44 -51.76 45.71 32.87
C ASP A 44 -50.82 44.60 33.40
N SER A 45 -51.31 43.78 34.33
CA SER A 45 -50.60 42.61 34.88
C SER A 45 -50.39 41.50 33.85
N GLY A 46 -51.40 41.17 33.03
CA GLY A 46 -51.29 40.16 31.97
C GLY A 46 -50.35 40.59 30.84
N ARG A 47 -50.38 41.89 30.48
CA ARG A 47 -49.45 42.48 29.51
C ARG A 47 -48.01 42.42 30.02
N LEU A 48 -47.79 42.62 31.32
CA LEU A 48 -46.49 42.51 31.96
C LEU A 48 -45.99 41.05 31.97
N ALA A 49 -46.82 40.09 32.34
CA ALA A 49 -46.47 38.67 32.32
C ALA A 49 -46.09 38.18 30.90
N ALA A 50 -46.83 38.61 29.87
CA ALA A 50 -46.49 38.29 28.47
C ALA A 50 -45.20 38.97 27.99
N LYS A 51 -44.85 40.15 28.53
CA LYS A 51 -43.55 40.78 28.28
C LYS A 51 -42.42 40.00 28.95
N ILE A 52 -42.61 39.55 30.19
CA ILE A 52 -41.64 38.75 30.93
C ILE A 52 -41.39 37.41 30.23
N ALA A 53 -42.45 36.65 29.89
CA ALA A 53 -42.31 35.38 29.18
C ALA A 53 -41.60 35.51 27.82
N ARG A 54 -41.85 36.60 27.09
CA ARG A 54 -41.11 36.90 25.84
C ARG A 54 -39.65 37.20 26.12
N LYS A 55 -39.36 37.99 27.16
CA LYS A 55 -38.00 38.33 27.58
C LYS A 55 -37.22 37.07 27.98
N ASP A 56 -37.83 36.17 28.74
CA ASP A 56 -37.20 34.93 29.20
C ASP A 56 -36.97 33.94 28.05
N SER A 57 -37.93 33.81 27.12
CA SER A 57 -37.76 33.00 25.91
C SER A 57 -36.64 33.54 25.01
N LEU A 58 -36.55 34.86 24.86
CA LEU A 58 -35.48 35.49 24.10
C LEU A 58 -34.12 35.28 24.77
N ALA A 59 -34.03 35.44 26.09
CA ALA A 59 -32.80 35.21 26.85
C ALA A 59 -32.28 33.78 26.68
N LEU A 60 -33.17 32.78 26.71
CA LEU A 60 -32.79 31.37 26.47
C LEU A 60 -32.23 31.16 25.05
N LYS A 61 -32.86 31.75 24.02
CA LYS A 61 -32.38 31.67 22.63
C LYS A 61 -31.02 32.34 22.43
N LEU A 62 -30.76 33.44 23.13
CA LEU A 62 -29.47 34.12 23.08
C LEU A 62 -28.37 33.34 23.81
N ALA A 63 -28.69 32.70 24.94
CA ALA A 63 -27.76 31.84 25.67
C ALA A 63 -27.34 30.61 24.87
N LEU A 64 -28.25 30.06 24.06
CA LEU A 64 -28.00 28.91 23.18
C LEU A 64 -27.59 29.30 21.76
N ARG A 65 -27.25 30.57 21.51
CA ARG A 65 -26.87 31.05 20.18
C ARG A 65 -25.50 30.48 19.77
N PRO A 66 -25.39 29.78 18.63
CA PRO A 66 -24.11 29.35 18.10
C PRO A 66 -23.18 30.52 17.81
N ASN A 67 -21.88 30.33 18.01
CA ASN A 67 -20.91 31.35 17.68
C ASN A 67 -20.78 31.51 16.14
N ARG A 68 -20.21 32.62 15.67
CA ARG A 68 -20.07 32.88 14.22
C ARG A 68 -19.22 31.80 13.54
N GLN A 69 -18.18 31.31 14.21
CA GLN A 69 -17.27 30.29 13.68
C GLN A 69 -17.97 28.94 13.47
N GLU A 70 -18.90 28.55 14.33
CA GLU A 70 -19.72 27.34 14.23
C GLU A 70 -20.69 27.43 13.05
N LEU A 71 -21.26 28.61 12.81
CA LEU A 71 -22.12 28.86 11.65
C LEU A 71 -21.32 28.78 10.33
N ILE A 72 -20.07 29.26 10.34
CA ILE A 72 -19.15 29.11 9.20
C ILE A 72 -18.76 27.65 9.00
N ALA A 73 -18.40 26.94 10.08
CA ALA A 73 -18.06 25.52 10.02
C ALA A 73 -19.22 24.65 9.51
N ARG A 74 -20.47 25.08 9.75
CA ARG A 74 -21.69 24.47 9.21
C ARG A 74 -22.08 24.98 7.82
N ASN A 75 -21.27 25.82 7.19
CA ASN A 75 -21.53 26.47 5.90
C ASN A 75 -22.86 27.25 5.84
N ILE A 76 -23.33 27.76 6.98
CA ILE A 76 -24.52 28.62 7.05
C ILE A 76 -24.12 30.06 6.71
N ILE A 77 -22.94 30.50 7.14
CA ILE A 77 -22.35 31.79 6.81
C ILE A 77 -21.07 31.53 6.04
N HIS A 78 -20.91 32.19 4.88
CA HIS A 78 -19.68 32.12 4.09
C HIS A 78 -18.82 33.34 4.41
N GLU A 79 -17.51 33.14 4.57
CA GLU A 79 -16.56 34.26 4.79
C GLU A 79 -16.06 34.87 3.49
N GLU A 80 -16.02 34.08 2.42
CA GLU A 80 -15.56 34.47 1.08
C GLU A 80 -16.66 35.22 0.32
N SER A 81 -16.25 36.08 -0.63
CA SER A 81 -17.20 36.71 -1.54
C SER A 81 -17.75 35.70 -2.56
N GLU A 82 -18.92 35.99 -3.13
CA GLU A 82 -19.49 35.13 -4.19
C GLU A 82 -18.58 35.07 -5.42
N ASN A 83 -17.84 36.14 -5.71
CA ASN A 83 -16.87 36.18 -6.82
C ASN A 83 -15.71 35.20 -6.56
N ASP A 84 -15.07 35.27 -5.39
CA ASP A 84 -13.95 34.38 -5.04
C ASP A 84 -14.38 32.91 -5.06
N ARG A 85 -15.59 32.63 -4.58
CA ARG A 85 -16.17 31.28 -4.62
C ARG A 85 -16.37 30.79 -6.05
N SER A 86 -16.81 31.67 -6.94
CA SER A 86 -17.00 31.34 -8.36
C SER A 86 -15.67 31.06 -9.07
N GLU A 87 -14.64 31.88 -8.82
CA GLU A 87 -13.29 31.69 -9.37
C GLU A 87 -12.65 30.40 -8.85
N SER A 88 -12.78 30.11 -7.55
CA SER A 88 -12.31 28.86 -6.96
C SER A 88 -13.00 27.65 -7.59
N LYS A 89 -14.32 27.73 -7.80
CA LYS A 89 -15.10 26.68 -8.46
C LYS A 89 -14.66 26.47 -9.90
N GLU A 90 -14.41 27.54 -10.66
CA GLU A 90 -13.90 27.46 -12.04
C GLU A 90 -12.48 26.88 -12.07
N ALA A 91 -11.59 27.31 -11.18
CA ALA A 91 -10.23 26.78 -11.07
C ALA A 91 -10.23 25.29 -10.70
N ILE A 92 -11.09 24.87 -9.77
CA ILE A 92 -11.29 23.45 -9.43
C ILE A 92 -11.84 22.70 -10.65
N GLY A 93 -12.82 23.26 -11.35
CA GLY A 93 -13.41 22.69 -12.56
C GLY A 93 -12.38 22.46 -13.67
N ALA A 94 -11.56 23.47 -13.97
CA ALA A 94 -10.49 23.37 -14.96
C ALA A 94 -9.46 22.30 -14.59
N ARG A 95 -9.05 22.24 -13.31
CA ARG A 95 -8.14 21.18 -12.82
C ARG A 95 -8.75 19.79 -12.94
N LEU A 96 -10.04 19.65 -12.62
CA LEU A 96 -10.75 18.37 -12.73
C LEU A 96 -10.84 17.90 -14.18
N ILE A 97 -11.21 18.78 -15.11
CA ILE A 97 -11.28 18.46 -16.55
C ILE A 97 -9.94 17.92 -17.05
N ARG A 98 -8.82 18.58 -16.70
CA ARG A 98 -7.47 18.12 -17.05
C ARG A 98 -7.11 16.76 -16.44
N ARG A 99 -7.53 16.49 -15.20
CA ARG A 99 -7.28 15.18 -14.56
C ARG A 99 -8.10 14.07 -15.20
N LEU A 100 -9.34 14.36 -15.58
CA LEU A 100 -10.23 13.42 -16.24
C LEU A 100 -9.78 13.10 -17.67
N SER A 101 -9.22 14.08 -18.40
CA SER A 101 -8.69 13.84 -19.75
C SER A 101 -7.49 12.90 -19.77
N MET A 102 -6.72 12.87 -18.67
CA MET A 102 -5.55 12.00 -18.50
C MET A 102 -5.81 10.84 -17.54
N ARG A 103 -7.08 10.47 -17.34
CA ARG A 103 -7.45 9.42 -16.39
C ARG A 103 -6.95 8.05 -16.91
N PRO A 104 -6.11 7.32 -16.16
CA PRO A 104 -5.65 5.99 -16.56
C PRO A 104 -6.81 5.01 -16.69
N THR A 105 -6.65 4.05 -17.61
CA THR A 105 -7.60 2.95 -17.76
C THR A 105 -7.54 1.98 -16.57
N GLN A 106 -8.57 1.16 -16.41
CA GLN A 106 -8.60 0.16 -15.35
C GLN A 106 -7.45 -0.85 -15.49
N GLU A 107 -7.20 -1.32 -16.71
CA GLU A 107 -6.17 -2.33 -17.01
C GLU A 107 -4.76 -1.80 -16.68
N GLU A 108 -4.46 -0.54 -17.01
CA GLU A 108 -3.19 0.09 -16.63
C GLU A 108 -2.96 0.14 -15.11
N LEU A 109 -4.02 0.37 -14.32
CA LEU A 109 -3.93 0.38 -12.87
C LEU A 109 -3.72 -1.04 -12.30
N GLU A 110 -4.27 -2.04 -12.97
CA GLU A 110 -4.07 -3.46 -12.62
C GLU A 110 -2.63 -3.91 -12.94
N GLU A 111 -2.10 -3.51 -14.09
CA GLU A 111 -0.70 -3.77 -14.49
C GLU A 111 0.30 -3.12 -13.54
N ARG A 112 0.00 -1.89 -13.10
CA ARG A 112 0.79 -1.18 -12.07
C ARG A 112 0.55 -1.72 -10.65
N ASN A 113 -0.28 -2.75 -10.49
CA ASN A 113 -0.57 -3.40 -9.23
C ASN A 113 -1.22 -2.47 -8.18
N ILE A 114 -1.88 -1.41 -8.64
CA ILE A 114 -2.64 -0.45 -7.81
C ILE A 114 -4.05 -0.98 -7.59
N LEU A 115 -4.70 -1.45 -8.66
CA LEU A 115 -6.00 -2.12 -8.60
C LEU A 115 -5.80 -3.64 -8.64
N LYS A 116 -6.45 -4.37 -7.73
CA LYS A 116 -6.37 -5.83 -7.66
C LYS A 116 -7.65 -6.45 -8.24
N LYS A 117 -7.50 -7.43 -9.13
CA LYS A 117 -8.63 -8.20 -9.70
C LYS A 117 -9.27 -9.16 -8.71
N GLN A 118 -8.46 -9.71 -7.82
CA GLN A 118 -8.85 -10.78 -6.90
C GLN A 118 -9.23 -10.22 -5.54
N SER A 119 -10.10 -10.93 -4.83
CA SER A 119 -10.40 -10.62 -3.43
C SER A 119 -9.17 -10.87 -2.55
N ALA A 120 -9.09 -10.18 -1.41
CA ALA A 120 -7.98 -10.37 -0.46
C ALA A 120 -7.87 -11.82 0.03
N ALA A 121 -8.99 -12.54 0.12
CA ALA A 121 -9.01 -13.95 0.50
C ALA A 121 -8.39 -14.85 -0.59
N GLU A 122 -8.70 -14.62 -1.85
CA GLU A 122 -8.13 -15.36 -2.99
C GLU A 122 -6.63 -15.08 -3.15
N GLU A 123 -6.19 -13.82 -3.00
CA GLU A 123 -4.76 -13.46 -3.06
C GLU A 123 -3.97 -14.19 -1.96
N LYS A 124 -4.54 -14.29 -0.75
CA LYS A 124 -3.94 -15.03 0.36
C LYS A 124 -3.82 -16.52 0.04
N LYS A 125 -4.88 -17.14 -0.50
CA LYS A 125 -4.88 -18.55 -0.89
C LYS A 125 -3.83 -18.81 -1.98
N LEU A 126 -3.75 -17.96 -3.00
CA LEU A 126 -2.79 -18.08 -4.09
C LEU A 126 -1.35 -17.92 -3.60
N LYS A 127 -1.11 -17.02 -2.63
CA LYS A 127 0.19 -16.85 -1.97
C LYS A 127 0.57 -18.08 -1.15
N GLU A 128 -0.38 -18.67 -0.42
CA GLU A 128 -0.15 -19.90 0.34
C GLU A 128 0.15 -21.09 -0.56
N GLU A 129 -0.59 -21.25 -1.67
CA GLU A 129 -0.33 -22.27 -2.67
C GLU A 129 1.04 -22.10 -3.34
N LYS A 130 1.42 -20.86 -3.70
CA LYS A 130 2.77 -20.54 -4.20
C LYS A 130 3.85 -20.88 -3.18
N LYS A 131 3.65 -20.53 -1.90
CA LYS A 131 4.57 -20.86 -0.81
C LYS A 131 4.73 -22.38 -0.65
N ARG A 132 3.61 -23.11 -0.63
CA ARG A 132 3.60 -24.58 -0.55
C ARG A 132 4.32 -25.22 -1.73
N MET A 133 4.07 -24.74 -2.95
CA MET A 133 4.74 -25.22 -4.15
C MET A 133 6.24 -24.95 -4.11
N LEU A 134 6.65 -23.75 -3.70
CA LEU A 134 8.06 -23.37 -3.58
C LEU A 134 8.78 -24.24 -2.57
N LEU A 135 8.21 -24.43 -1.37
CA LEU A 135 8.79 -25.31 -0.34
C LEU A 135 9.00 -26.72 -0.87
N ARG A 136 8.00 -27.28 -1.57
CA ARG A 136 8.14 -28.57 -2.24
C ARG A 136 9.24 -28.58 -3.30
N LYS A 137 9.39 -27.52 -4.11
CA LYS A 137 10.47 -27.47 -5.11
C LYS A 137 11.85 -27.36 -4.47
N LEU A 138 11.96 -26.64 -3.36
CA LEU A 138 13.22 -26.49 -2.63
C LEU A 138 13.61 -27.77 -1.88
N SER A 139 12.65 -28.58 -1.43
CA SER A 139 12.96 -29.87 -0.77
C SER A 139 13.57 -30.89 -1.73
N PHE A 140 13.25 -30.80 -3.03
CA PHE A 140 13.85 -31.64 -4.08
C PHE A 140 14.94 -30.90 -4.85
N ARG A 141 15.65 -29.97 -4.19
CA ARG A 141 16.77 -29.27 -4.80
C ARG A 141 17.97 -30.23 -4.92
N PRO A 142 18.52 -30.46 -6.13
CA PRO A 142 19.66 -31.35 -6.31
C PRO A 142 20.91 -30.81 -5.62
N THR A 143 21.79 -31.72 -5.22
CA THR A 143 23.10 -31.36 -4.65
C THR A 143 24.06 -30.83 -5.74
N VAL A 144 25.12 -30.18 -5.30
CA VAL A 144 26.15 -29.64 -6.20
C VAL A 144 26.87 -30.78 -6.92
N GLU A 145 27.14 -31.88 -6.21
CA GLU A 145 27.75 -33.10 -6.75
C GLU A 145 26.90 -33.71 -7.88
N GLU A 146 25.58 -33.84 -7.68
CA GLU A 146 24.67 -34.32 -8.73
C GLU A 146 24.68 -33.43 -9.98
N LEU A 147 24.77 -32.11 -9.80
CA LEU A 147 24.83 -31.17 -10.91
C LEU A 147 26.18 -31.24 -11.64
N LYS A 148 27.29 -31.52 -10.94
CA LYS A 148 28.61 -31.75 -11.53
C LYS A 148 28.64 -33.05 -12.35
N GLU A 149 28.08 -34.13 -11.80
CA GLU A 149 27.98 -35.44 -12.49
C GLU A 149 27.18 -35.32 -13.79
N LYS A 150 26.07 -34.58 -13.74
CA LYS A 150 25.24 -34.28 -14.91
C LYS A 150 25.84 -33.21 -15.84
N LYS A 151 27.03 -32.68 -15.52
CA LYS A 151 27.73 -31.61 -16.26
C LYS A 151 26.87 -30.36 -16.49
N ILE A 152 25.96 -30.06 -15.56
CA ILE A 152 25.11 -28.87 -15.59
C ILE A 152 25.86 -27.65 -15.05
N ILE A 153 26.74 -27.85 -14.06
CA ILE A 153 27.59 -26.80 -13.50
C ILE A 153 29.06 -27.21 -13.64
N ARG A 154 29.93 -26.22 -13.85
CA ARG A 154 31.38 -26.44 -13.90
C ARG A 154 32.04 -26.00 -12.59
N PHE A 155 33.32 -26.35 -12.44
CA PHE A 155 34.10 -26.06 -11.23
C PHE A 155 34.18 -24.57 -10.89
N ASN A 156 34.08 -23.69 -11.89
CA ASN A 156 34.17 -22.23 -11.72
C ASN A 156 32.79 -21.57 -11.48
N ASP A 157 31.68 -22.28 -11.66
CA ASP A 157 30.33 -21.70 -11.60
C ASP A 157 29.76 -21.70 -10.17
N TYR A 158 30.27 -22.59 -9.31
CA TYR A 158 29.90 -22.67 -7.89
C TYR A 158 31.17 -22.81 -7.04
N ILE A 159 31.48 -21.75 -6.28
CA ILE A 159 32.64 -21.69 -5.38
C ILE A 159 32.11 -21.50 -3.96
N GLU A 160 32.44 -22.42 -3.07
CA GLU A 160 32.15 -22.28 -1.65
C GLU A 160 33.24 -21.43 -1.00
N VAL A 161 32.86 -20.27 -0.48
CA VAL A 161 33.76 -19.40 0.28
C VAL A 161 33.64 -19.76 1.74
N THR A 162 34.65 -20.43 2.28
CA THR A 162 34.79 -20.68 3.72
C THR A 162 35.68 -19.60 4.35
N GLN A 163 35.41 -19.26 5.61
CA GLN A 163 36.30 -18.38 6.37
C GLN A 163 37.64 -19.09 6.57
N ALA A 164 38.72 -18.52 6.05
CA ALA A 164 40.06 -19.02 6.31
C ALA A 164 40.48 -18.67 7.74
N HIS A 165 41.22 -19.57 8.39
CA HIS A 165 41.86 -19.22 9.65
C HIS A 165 42.81 -18.04 9.45
N GLU A 166 42.65 -17.03 10.31
CA GLU A 166 43.48 -15.85 10.32
C GLU A 166 44.78 -16.17 11.07
N TYR A 167 45.78 -16.63 10.32
CA TYR A 167 47.14 -16.82 10.82
C TYR A 167 48.04 -15.70 10.30
N ASP A 168 49.03 -15.35 11.11
CA ASP A 168 50.00 -14.31 10.75
C ASP A 168 50.90 -14.77 9.60
N ARG A 169 50.59 -14.30 8.38
CA ARG A 169 51.36 -14.59 7.17
C ARG A 169 52.74 -13.91 7.17
N ARG A 170 52.98 -12.95 8.07
CA ARG A 170 54.24 -12.20 8.17
C ARG A 170 55.16 -12.75 9.26
N ALA A 171 54.70 -13.68 10.09
CA ALA A 171 55.51 -14.36 11.10
C ALA A 171 56.77 -15.05 10.53
N ASP A 172 57.72 -15.33 11.41
CA ASP A 172 58.97 -16.02 11.06
C ASP A 172 58.69 -17.43 10.52
N LYS A 173 59.47 -17.83 9.51
CA LYS A 173 59.32 -19.07 8.77
C LYS A 173 60.42 -20.03 9.23
N PRO A 174 60.22 -20.82 10.29
CA PRO A 174 61.30 -21.64 10.85
C PRO A 174 61.91 -22.62 9.83
N TRP A 175 61.15 -23.02 8.81
CA TRP A 175 61.63 -23.85 7.69
C TRP A 175 62.67 -23.16 6.80
N THR A 176 62.84 -21.84 6.86
CA THR A 176 63.91 -21.14 6.14
C THR A 176 65.29 -21.42 6.73
N ARG A 177 65.37 -21.91 7.99
CA ARG A 177 66.62 -22.20 8.71
C ARG A 177 66.87 -23.70 8.90
N LEU A 178 66.18 -24.53 8.12
CA LEU A 178 66.19 -25.98 8.26
C LEU A 178 67.54 -26.59 7.88
N THR A 179 68.14 -27.39 8.77
CA THR A 179 69.42 -28.05 8.49
C THR A 179 69.26 -29.20 7.49
N PRO A 180 70.34 -29.69 6.84
CA PRO A 180 70.26 -30.86 5.96
C PRO A 180 69.72 -32.11 6.66
N LYS A 181 70.03 -32.27 7.95
CA LYS A 181 69.54 -33.37 8.79
C LYS A 181 68.03 -33.26 9.01
N ASP A 182 67.54 -32.07 9.36
CA ASP A 182 66.12 -31.81 9.55
C ASP A 182 65.34 -32.02 8.24
N LYS A 183 65.88 -31.57 7.11
CA LYS A 183 65.30 -31.83 5.78
C LYS A 183 65.22 -33.32 5.44
N ALA A 184 66.15 -34.13 5.92
CA ALA A 184 66.13 -35.58 5.72
C ALA A 184 65.10 -36.25 6.64
N ALA A 185 65.04 -35.82 7.91
CA ALA A 185 64.06 -36.30 8.88
C ALA A 185 62.62 -36.00 8.43
N ILE A 186 62.34 -34.75 8.04
CA ILE A 186 61.03 -34.36 7.51
C ILE A 186 60.68 -35.14 6.24
N ARG A 187 61.66 -35.38 5.35
CA ARG A 187 61.42 -36.21 4.15
C ARG A 187 61.03 -37.64 4.52
N LYS A 188 61.71 -38.23 5.49
CA LYS A 188 61.40 -39.58 5.99
C LYS A 188 59.99 -39.61 6.60
N GLU A 189 59.70 -38.69 7.51
CA GLU A 189 58.40 -38.58 8.18
C GLU A 189 57.25 -38.38 7.18
N LEU A 190 57.45 -37.52 6.17
CA LEU A 190 56.47 -37.30 5.10
C LEU A 190 56.25 -38.54 4.23
N ASN A 191 57.30 -39.30 3.92
CA ASN A 191 57.16 -40.53 3.14
C ASN A 191 56.47 -41.63 3.95
N GLU A 192 56.77 -41.72 5.24
CA GLU A 192 56.11 -42.63 6.17
C GLU A 192 54.61 -42.33 6.28
N PHE A 193 54.24 -41.06 6.49
CA PHE A 193 52.84 -40.62 6.51
C PHE A 193 52.10 -40.89 5.20
N LYS A 194 52.74 -40.63 4.05
CA LYS A 194 52.16 -40.95 2.73
C LYS A 194 51.94 -42.44 2.53
N SER A 195 52.77 -43.28 3.14
CA SER A 195 52.64 -44.73 3.04
C SER A 195 51.62 -45.33 4.03
N SER A 196 51.42 -44.70 5.19
CA SER A 196 50.58 -45.23 6.27
C SER A 196 49.16 -44.65 6.31
N GLU A 197 49.00 -43.34 6.07
CA GLU A 197 47.73 -42.63 6.31
C GLU A 197 46.98 -42.28 5.00
N MET A 198 47.72 -42.04 3.92
CA MET A 198 47.13 -41.63 2.64
C MET A 198 46.89 -42.84 1.74
N GLU A 199 45.69 -42.95 1.18
CA GLU A 199 45.39 -43.94 0.15
C GLU A 199 46.07 -43.53 -1.18
N VAL A 200 47.25 -44.10 -1.46
CA VAL A 200 48.00 -43.84 -2.69
C VAL A 200 47.53 -44.80 -3.80
N HIS A 201 47.16 -44.25 -4.96
CA HIS A 201 46.77 -45.02 -6.15
C HIS A 201 47.88 -46.01 -6.56
N GLU A 202 47.51 -47.23 -6.93
CA GLU A 202 48.45 -48.34 -7.19
C GLU A 202 49.59 -47.96 -8.16
N ASP A 203 49.27 -47.25 -9.24
CA ASP A 203 50.24 -46.83 -10.25
C ASP A 203 51.27 -45.81 -9.73
N SER A 204 50.98 -45.09 -8.64
CA SER A 204 51.86 -44.05 -8.07
C SER A 204 52.64 -44.52 -6.84
N ARG A 205 52.41 -45.75 -6.34
CA ARG A 205 53.07 -46.29 -5.14
C ARG A 205 54.59 -46.36 -5.26
N HIS A 206 55.13 -46.51 -6.47
CA HIS A 206 56.57 -46.56 -6.73
C HIS A 206 57.30 -45.21 -6.50
N LEU A 207 56.56 -44.10 -6.37
CA LEU A 207 57.12 -42.75 -6.11
C LEU A 207 57.24 -42.43 -4.62
N THR A 208 56.65 -43.26 -3.76
CA THR A 208 56.83 -43.24 -2.30
C THR A 208 58.00 -44.17 -1.94
N ARG A 209 59.03 -43.64 -1.28
CA ARG A 209 60.22 -44.38 -0.85
C ARG A 209 60.53 -44.14 0.62
#